data_AF-A0A522BW82-F1
#
_entry.id   AF-A0A522BW82-F1
#
_cell.length_a   1.000
_cell.length_b   1.000
_cell.length_c   1.000
_cell.angle_alpha   90.00
_cell.angle_beta   90.00
_cell.angle_gamma   90.00
#
_symmetry.space_group_name_H-M   'P 1'
#
loop_
_entity.id
_entity.type
_entity.pdbx_description
1 polymer ?
#
loop_
_entity_poly.entity_id
_entity_poly.type
_entity_poly.pdbx_seq_one_letter_code
_entity_poly.pdbx_strand_id
1 'polypeptide(L)'
;MLLSTAEDLAKFVAELKRETDRGLPLVGAALIDDRLTETLRSFFCESPSASKLIDDANAPLGTFSSRTEMCFALGLVDEYEYTEIGLIRKVRNEFAHAKHGITFSSPRVQGLCSSL
;
A
#
# COMPACT_ATOMS: atom_id res chain seq x y z
N MET A 1 -14.84 16.73 -7.30
CA MET A 1 -14.26 15.36 -7.27
C MET A 1 -12.74 15.40 -7.15
N LEU A 2 -11.98 16.05 -8.06
CA LEU A 2 -10.52 16.16 -7.91
C LEU A 2 -10.08 17.04 -6.73
N LEU A 3 -10.77 18.16 -6.49
CA LEU A 3 -10.51 19.06 -5.34
C LEU A 3 -10.72 18.35 -3.99
N SER A 4 -11.76 17.52 -3.85
CA SER A 4 -12.01 16.75 -2.63
C SER A 4 -10.91 15.71 -2.38
N THR A 5 -10.44 15.02 -3.42
CA THR A 5 -9.33 14.06 -3.29
C THR A 5 -8.03 14.73 -2.85
N ALA A 6 -7.73 15.92 -3.35
CA ALA A 6 -6.52 16.66 -2.94
C ALA A 6 -6.60 17.14 -1.49
N GLU A 7 -7.77 17.63 -1.04
CA GLU A 7 -8.00 18.01 0.35
C GLU A 7 -7.90 16.83 1.31
N ASP A 8 -8.46 15.68 0.93
CA ASP A 8 -8.40 14.46 1.73
C ASP A 8 -6.96 13.92 1.81
N LEU A 9 -6.22 13.94 0.70
CA LEU A 9 -4.79 13.58 0.70
C LEU A 9 -3.98 14.53 1.61
N ALA A 10 -4.26 15.83 1.57
CA ALA A 10 -3.55 16.79 2.42
C ALA A 10 -3.80 16.54 3.91
N LYS A 11 -5.04 16.22 4.29
CA LYS A 11 -5.39 15.82 5.67
C LYS A 11 -4.67 14.53 6.06
N PHE A 12 -4.71 13.52 5.19
CA PHE A 12 -4.02 12.26 5.43
C PHE A 12 -2.50 12.43 5.61
N VAL A 13 -1.86 13.26 4.78
CA VAL A 13 -0.43 13.59 4.94
C VAL A 13 -0.16 14.32 6.26
N ALA A 14 -1.08 15.19 6.71
CA ALA A 14 -0.96 15.85 8.00
C ALA A 14 -1.10 14.87 9.19
N GLU A 15 -1.94 13.85 9.05
CA GLU A 15 -2.09 12.76 10.02
C GLU A 15 -0.84 11.87 10.05
N LEU A 16 -0.33 11.45 8.88
CA LEU A 16 0.91 10.68 8.77
C LEU A 16 2.09 11.37 9.47
N LYS A 17 2.21 12.70 9.35
CA LYS A 17 3.28 13.46 10.04
C LYS A 17 3.22 13.38 11.57
N ARG A 18 2.09 12.98 12.14
CA ARG A 18 1.87 12.82 13.58
C ARG A 18 1.92 11.36 14.03
N GLU A 19 2.08 10.43 13.09
CA GLU A 19 2.18 9.02 13.40
C GLU A 19 3.48 8.69 14.13
N THR A 20 3.43 7.60 14.89
CA THR A 20 4.64 6.99 15.46
C THR A 20 5.49 6.35 14.36
N ASP A 21 6.76 6.07 14.65
CA ASP A 21 7.64 5.31 13.74
C ASP A 21 6.98 4.01 13.24
N ARG A 22 6.22 3.33 14.11
CA ARG A 22 5.48 2.12 13.75
C ARG A 22 4.21 2.42 12.97
N GLY A 23 3.48 3.48 13.33
CA GLY A 23 2.23 3.85 12.69
C GLY A 23 2.43 4.31 11.25
N LEU A 24 3.45 5.12 10.99
CA LEU A 24 3.70 5.73 9.69
C LEU A 24 3.73 4.73 8.52
N PRO A 25 4.53 3.64 8.54
CA PRO A 25 4.56 2.68 7.45
C PRO A 25 3.35 1.74 7.42
N LEU A 26 2.68 1.51 8.56
CA LEU A 26 1.43 0.72 8.60
C LEU A 26 0.30 1.48 7.90
N VAL A 27 0.12 2.74 8.27
CA VAL A 27 -0.93 3.62 7.72
C VAL A 27 -0.62 3.98 6.26
N GLY A 28 0.63 4.31 5.94
CA GLY A 28 1.05 4.59 4.56
C GLY A 28 0.85 3.39 3.62
N ALA A 29 1.22 2.18 4.06
CA ALA A 29 0.96 0.98 3.27
C ALA A 29 -0.53 0.68 3.12
N ALA A 30 -1.36 0.92 4.15
CA ALA A 30 -2.80 0.75 4.04
C ALA A 30 -3.41 1.66 2.96
N LEU A 31 -2.98 2.93 2.89
CA LEU A 31 -3.42 3.84 1.83
C LEU A 31 -3.09 3.30 0.43
N ILE A 32 -1.86 2.81 0.22
CA ILE A 32 -1.44 2.26 -1.06
C ILE A 32 -2.28 1.03 -1.41
N ASP A 33 -2.57 0.19 -0.42
CA ASP A 33 -3.40 -1.00 -0.59
C ASP A 33 -4.83 -0.67 -1.05
N ASP A 34 -5.41 0.37 -0.46
CA ASP A 34 -6.73 0.89 -0.85
C ASP A 34 -6.70 1.43 -2.28
N ARG A 35 -5.65 2.15 -2.67
CA ARG A 35 -5.49 2.65 -4.04
C ARG A 35 -5.33 1.51 -5.05
N LEU A 36 -4.54 0.48 -4.75
CA LEU A 36 -4.44 -0.71 -5.60
C LEU A 36 -5.80 -1.39 -5.77
N THR A 37 -6.56 -1.49 -4.69
CA THR A 37 -7.91 -2.07 -4.70
C THR A 37 -8.85 -1.25 -5.60
N GLU A 38 -8.88 0.07 -5.43
CA GLU A 38 -9.71 0.97 -6.24
C GLU A 38 -9.31 0.95 -7.72
N THR A 39 -8.01 0.96 -8.02
CA THR A 39 -7.49 0.85 -9.40
C THR A 39 -8.00 -0.43 -10.07
N LEU A 40 -7.91 -1.58 -9.39
CA LEU A 40 -8.42 -2.84 -9.92
C LEU A 40 -9.94 -2.82 -10.11
N ARG A 41 -10.69 -2.26 -9.16
CA ARG A 41 -12.16 -2.11 -9.29
C ARG A 41 -12.55 -1.25 -10.49
N SER A 42 -11.84 -0.15 -10.70
CA SER A 42 -12.10 0.76 -11.82
C SER A 42 -11.70 0.15 -13.17
N PHE A 43 -10.73 -0.75 -13.18
CA PHE A 43 -10.28 -1.42 -14.40
C PHE A 43 -11.12 -2.64 -14.79
N PHE A 44 -11.59 -3.42 -13.81
CA PHE A 44 -12.37 -4.63 -14.09
C PHE A 44 -13.79 -4.32 -14.60
N CYS A 45 -14.32 -5.22 -15.42
CA CYS A 45 -15.73 -5.18 -15.82
C CYS A 45 -16.63 -5.30 -14.59
N GLU A 46 -17.65 -4.44 -14.52
CA GLU A 46 -18.71 -4.52 -13.50
C GLU A 46 -19.44 -5.87 -13.58
N SER A 47 -19.01 -6.80 -12.73
CA SER A 47 -19.51 -8.18 -12.74
C SER A 47 -19.32 -8.84 -11.38
N PRO A 48 -20.15 -9.84 -11.03
CA PRO A 48 -19.93 -10.64 -9.83
C PRO A 48 -18.56 -11.32 -9.79
N SER A 49 -17.94 -11.56 -10.95
CA SER A 49 -16.60 -12.16 -11.00
C SER A 49 -15.54 -11.19 -10.48
N ALA A 50 -15.64 -9.90 -10.79
CA ALA A 50 -14.71 -8.88 -10.28
C ALA A 50 -14.78 -8.78 -8.75
N SER A 51 -15.99 -8.74 -8.19
CA SER A 51 -16.17 -8.75 -6.74
C SER A 51 -15.58 -10.00 -6.09
N LYS A 52 -15.79 -11.20 -6.65
CA LYS A 52 -15.18 -12.44 -6.10
C LYS A 52 -13.66 -12.41 -6.08
N LEU A 53 -13.04 -11.70 -7.03
CA LEU A 53 -11.59 -11.58 -7.08
C LEU A 53 -11.02 -10.68 -5.99
N ILE A 54 -11.81 -9.73 -5.45
CA ILE A 54 -11.33 -8.67 -4.55
C ILE A 54 -11.95 -8.76 -3.14
N ASP A 55 -13.26 -9.02 -3.04
CA ASP A 55 -14.09 -8.77 -1.85
C ASP A 55 -14.36 -10.00 -0.99
N ASP A 56 -14.28 -11.20 -1.56
CA ASP A 56 -14.55 -12.43 -0.83
C ASP A 56 -13.50 -12.67 0.27
N ALA A 57 -13.89 -13.34 1.35
CA ALA A 57 -13.01 -13.61 2.49
C ALA A 57 -11.70 -14.33 2.11
N ASN A 58 -11.71 -15.14 1.05
CA ASN A 58 -10.54 -15.81 0.48
C ASN A 58 -10.29 -15.38 -0.98
N ALA A 59 -10.59 -14.11 -1.29
CA ALA A 59 -10.42 -13.54 -2.61
C ALA A 59 -8.97 -13.70 -3.11
N PRO A 60 -8.74 -14.12 -4.37
CA PRO A 60 -7.41 -14.21 -4.96
C PRO A 60 -6.59 -12.90 -4.88
N LEU A 61 -7.25 -11.75 -5.01
CA LEU A 61 -6.66 -10.41 -4.88
C LEU A 61 -6.95 -9.80 -3.50
N GLY A 62 -7.08 -10.65 -2.47
CA GLY A 62 -7.34 -10.23 -1.09
C GLY A 62 -6.13 -9.69 -0.34
N THR A 63 -4.91 -9.88 -0.85
CA THR A 63 -3.67 -9.42 -0.19
C THR A 63 -3.03 -8.24 -0.91
N PHE A 64 -2.33 -7.41 -0.14
CA PHE A 64 -1.50 -6.31 -0.67
C PHE A 64 -0.57 -6.79 -1.80
N SER A 65 0.13 -7.91 -1.58
CA SER A 65 1.05 -8.46 -2.57
C SER A 65 0.32 -8.91 -3.84
N SER A 66 -0.79 -9.66 -3.71
CA SER A 66 -1.51 -10.15 -4.90
C SER A 66 -2.15 -9.03 -5.71
N ARG A 67 -2.60 -7.94 -5.07
CA ARG A 67 -3.03 -6.72 -5.77
C ARG A 67 -1.90 -6.00 -6.48
N THR A 68 -0.74 -5.88 -5.81
CA THR A 68 0.45 -5.26 -6.41
C THR A 68 0.88 -6.00 -7.68
N GLU A 69 0.99 -7.34 -7.61
CA GLU A 69 1.34 -8.20 -8.75
C GLU A 69 0.32 -8.07 -9.89
N MET A 70 -0.98 -8.07 -9.56
CA MET A 70 -2.03 -7.93 -10.58
C MET A 70 -1.99 -6.56 -11.26
N CYS A 71 -1.83 -5.47 -10.51
CA CYS A 71 -1.71 -4.13 -11.10
C CYS A 71 -0.51 -4.03 -12.05
N PHE A 72 0.65 -4.58 -11.67
CA PHE A 72 1.83 -4.57 -12.53
C PHE A 72 1.65 -5.45 -13.76
N ALA A 73 1.11 -6.67 -13.61
CA ALA A 73 0.85 -7.59 -14.73
C ALA A 73 -0.14 -7.02 -15.76
N LEU A 74 -1.07 -6.16 -15.32
CA LEU A 74 -2.01 -5.45 -16.19
C LEU A 74 -1.47 -4.13 -16.75
N GLY A 75 -0.27 -3.70 -16.35
CA GLY A 75 0.33 -2.41 -16.74
C GLY A 75 -0.37 -1.19 -16.12
N LEU A 76 -1.04 -1.35 -14.97
CA LEU A 76 -1.74 -0.28 -14.24
C LEU A 76 -0.81 0.50 -13.30
N VAL A 77 0.34 -0.08 -12.99
CA VAL A 77 1.47 0.59 -12.35
C VAL A 77 2.72 0.29 -13.16
N ASP A 78 3.67 1.21 -13.18
CA ASP A 78 4.94 1.01 -13.87
C ASP A 78 5.96 0.22 -13.03
N GLU A 79 7.13 -0.07 -13.61
CA GLU A 79 8.20 -0.82 -12.95
C GLU A 79 8.75 -0.09 -11.71
N TYR A 80 8.78 1.25 -11.76
CA TYR A 80 9.24 2.07 -10.65
C TYR A 80 8.24 1.98 -9.49
N GLU A 81 6.96 2.24 -9.75
CA GLU A 81 5.88 2.13 -8.76
C GLU A 81 5.81 0.73 -8.15
N TYR A 82 5.89 -0.32 -8.98
CA TYR A 82 5.90 -1.70 -8.51
C TYR A 82 7.06 -1.97 -7.53
N THR A 83 8.26 -1.47 -7.86
CA THR A 83 9.45 -1.62 -7.02
C THR A 83 9.30 -0.85 -5.70
N GLU A 84 8.83 0.39 -5.75
CA GLU A 84 8.60 1.26 -4.59
C GLU A 84 7.55 0.67 -3.64
N ILE A 85 6.42 0.21 -4.17
CA ILE A 85 5.37 -0.47 -3.42
C ILE A 85 5.95 -1.72 -2.72
N GLY A 86 6.81 -2.47 -3.41
CA GLY A 86 7.52 -3.61 -2.86
C GLY A 86 8.46 -3.25 -1.70
N LEU A 87 9.16 -2.12 -1.78
CA LEU A 87 10.03 -1.61 -0.70
C LEU A 87 9.21 -1.13 0.50
N ILE A 88 8.14 -0.37 0.27
CA ILE A 88 7.22 0.08 1.33
C ILE A 88 6.61 -1.12 2.06
N ARG A 89 6.20 -2.17 1.33
CA ARG A 89 5.73 -3.42 1.94
C ARG A 89 6.78 -4.06 2.85
N LYS A 90 8.06 -4.08 2.43
CA LYS A 90 9.16 -4.61 3.26
C LYS A 90 9.33 -3.77 4.52
N VAL A 91 9.38 -2.44 4.40
CA VAL A 91 9.46 -1.53 5.56
C VAL A 91 8.30 -1.80 6.52
N ARG A 92 7.06 -1.77 6.03
CA ARG A 92 5.87 -2.08 6.84
C ARG A 92 5.99 -3.41 7.57
N ASN A 93 6.47 -4.45 6.90
CA ASN A 93 6.58 -5.79 7.49
C ASN A 93 7.60 -5.83 8.63
N GLU A 94 8.75 -5.14 8.51
CA GLU A 94 9.70 -5.01 9.62
C GLU A 94 8.99 -4.40 10.86
N PHE A 95 8.21 -3.33 10.66
CA PHE A 95 7.44 -2.69 11.74
C PHE A 95 6.30 -3.54 12.29
N ALA A 96 5.60 -4.30 11.44
CA ALA A 96 4.47 -5.15 11.83
C ALA A 96 4.91 -6.38 12.64
N HIS A 97 6.06 -6.97 12.30
CA HIS A 97 6.53 -8.21 12.92
C HIS A 97 7.50 -8.00 14.08
N ALA A 98 8.10 -6.82 14.23
CA ALA A 98 8.93 -6.51 15.40
C ALA A 98 8.09 -6.64 16.69
N LYS A 99 8.66 -7.21 17.75
CA LYS A 99 7.96 -7.18 19.05
C LYS A 99 8.02 -5.77 19.64
N HIS A 100 9.23 -5.24 19.86
CA HIS A 100 9.47 -3.93 20.49
C HIS A 100 10.67 -3.21 19.84
N GLY A 101 10.75 -1.89 20.00
CA GLY A 101 11.99 -1.12 19.80
C GLY A 101 12.43 -0.83 18.37
N ILE A 102 11.64 -1.19 17.36
CA ILE A 102 11.95 -0.84 15.97
C ILE A 102 11.62 0.63 15.68
N THR A 103 12.50 1.28 14.93
CA THR A 103 12.43 2.70 14.56
C THR A 103 12.96 2.89 13.15
N PHE A 104 12.76 4.07 12.57
CA PHE A 104 13.38 4.41 11.28
C PHE A 104 14.92 4.47 11.34
N SER A 105 15.50 4.55 12.54
CA SER A 105 16.95 4.49 12.76
C SER A 105 17.51 3.06 12.80
N SER A 106 16.66 2.03 12.73
CA SER A 106 17.10 0.64 12.74
C SER A 106 17.85 0.32 11.43
N PRO A 107 19.04 -0.33 11.46
CA PRO A 107 19.88 -0.50 10.26
C PRO A 107 19.17 -1.14 9.07
N ARG A 108 18.31 -2.13 9.35
CA ARG A 108 17.49 -2.81 8.34
C ARG A 108 16.50 -1.86 7.67
N VAL A 109 15.83 -1.03 8.46
CA VAL A 109 14.84 -0.05 7.98
C VAL A 109 15.52 1.06 7.19
N GLN A 110 16.64 1.59 7.70
CA GLN A 110 17.44 2.58 6.98
C GLN A 110 17.88 2.10 5.60
N GLY A 111 18.39 0.87 5.51
CA GLY A 111 18.81 0.30 4.22
C GLY A 111 17.66 0.12 3.23
N LEU A 112 16.45 -0.19 3.71
CA LEU A 112 15.26 -0.24 2.86
C LEU A 112 14.84 1.16 2.41
N CYS A 113 14.81 2.13 3.33
CA CYS A 113 14.45 3.51 3.02
C CYS A 113 15.43 4.21 2.08
N SER A 114 16.73 3.86 2.13
CA SER A 114 17.73 4.41 1.20
C SER A 114 17.66 3.81 -0.20
N SER A 115 16.82 2.80 -0.40
CA SER A 115 16.60 2.13 -1.68
C SER A 115 15.32 2.61 -2.38
N LEU A 116 14.52 3.43 -1.70
CA LEU A 116 13.38 4.18 -2.26
C LEU A 116 13.89 5.38 -3.08
#